data_AF-A0A7J2WS59-F1
#
_entry.id   AF-A0A7J2WS59-F1
#
_cell.length_a   1.000
_cell.length_b   1.000
_cell.length_c   1.000
_cell.angle_alpha   90.00
_cell.angle_beta   90.00
_cell.angle_gamma   90.00
#
_symmetry.space_group_name_H-M   'P 1'
#
loop_
_entity.id
_entity.type
_entity.pdbx_description
1 polymer ?
#
loop_
_entity_poly.entity_id
_entity_poly.type
_entity_poly.pdbx_seq_one_letter_code
_entity_poly.pdbx_strand_id
1 'polypeptide(L)'
;MSAVVLALSEAIRTLSLAEDYLSSEKISSLIDLIAESYAIELDLSDSRPFLESFEVLRSALLSRPMSDEDERVAKIFAYNLSMIENRYGLDKEALEEKFINEIEKLMGDEFANLVNIFLKIIKNL
;
A
#
# COMPACT_ATOMS: atom_id res chain seq x y z
N MET A 1 -3.31 4.80 -7.22
CA MET A 1 -2.45 4.77 -6.03
C MET A 1 -3.04 3.95 -4.87
N SER A 2 -4.23 4.26 -4.37
CA SER A 2 -4.90 3.46 -3.33
C SER A 2 -5.11 1.99 -3.72
N ALA A 3 -5.33 1.73 -5.01
CA ALA A 3 -5.42 0.38 -5.56
C ALA A 3 -4.11 -0.41 -5.37
N VAL A 4 -2.94 0.26 -5.37
CA VAL A 4 -1.65 -0.38 -5.09
C VAL A 4 -1.55 -0.76 -3.62
N VAL A 5 -2.00 0.10 -2.71
CA VAL A 5 -2.05 -0.22 -1.27
C VAL A 5 -2.95 -1.43 -1.01
N LEU A 6 -4.11 -1.48 -1.67
CA LEU A 6 -5.01 -2.62 -1.58
C LEU A 6 -4.39 -3.90 -2.19
N ALA A 7 -3.79 -3.79 -3.37
CA ALA A 7 -3.11 -4.92 -4.03
C ALA A 7 -1.93 -5.46 -3.19
N LEU A 8 -1.16 -4.55 -2.57
CA LEU A 8 -0.09 -4.89 -1.64
C LEU A 8 -0.63 -5.68 -0.44
N SER A 9 -1.75 -5.24 0.14
CA SER A 9 -2.42 -5.95 1.24
C SER A 9 -2.84 -7.37 0.84
N GLU A 10 -3.44 -7.54 -0.35
CA GLU A 10 -3.86 -8.85 -0.85
C GLU A 10 -2.65 -9.77 -1.12
N ALA A 11 -1.56 -9.22 -1.66
CA ALA A 11 -0.31 -9.95 -1.88
C ALA A 11 0.34 -10.40 -0.57
N ILE A 12 0.45 -9.50 0.42
CA ILE A 12 1.00 -9.81 1.74
C ILE A 12 0.15 -10.87 2.46
N ARG A 13 -1.19 -10.74 2.41
CA ARG A 13 -2.09 -11.76 2.97
C ARG A 13 -1.88 -13.12 2.30
N THR A 14 -1.79 -13.14 0.98
CA THR A 14 -1.60 -14.38 0.21
C THR A 14 -0.32 -15.09 0.63
N LEU A 15 0.80 -14.37 0.75
CA LEU A 15 2.04 -14.94 1.26
C LEU A 15 1.91 -15.40 2.71
N SER A 16 1.31 -14.58 3.57
CA SER A 16 1.12 -14.89 4.97
C SER A 16 0.28 -16.15 5.21
N LEU A 17 -0.72 -16.43 4.37
CA LEU A 17 -1.53 -17.65 4.44
C LEU A 17 -0.74 -18.89 3.98
N ALA A 18 0.30 -18.70 3.17
CA ALA A 18 1.24 -19.73 2.77
C ALA A 18 2.42 -19.88 3.74
N GLU A 19 2.39 -19.19 4.90
CA GLU A 19 3.49 -19.11 5.87
C GLU A 19 4.79 -18.54 5.29
N ASP A 20 4.71 -17.81 4.18
CA ASP A 20 5.82 -17.07 3.59
C ASP A 20 5.74 -15.59 4.03
N TYR A 21 6.83 -15.08 4.57
CA TYR A 21 6.85 -13.75 5.17
C TYR A 21 7.94 -12.87 4.57
N LEU A 22 7.52 -11.74 4.02
CA LEU A 22 8.43 -10.67 3.64
C LEU A 22 9.14 -10.07 4.85
N SER A 23 10.28 -9.40 4.59
CA SER A 23 11.00 -8.66 5.61
C SER A 23 10.15 -7.50 6.15
N SER A 24 9.98 -7.43 7.47
CA SER A 24 9.27 -6.32 8.13
C SER A 24 9.92 -4.96 7.84
N GLU A 25 11.24 -4.94 7.70
CA GLU A 25 11.99 -3.73 7.33
C GLU A 25 11.60 -3.26 5.93
N LYS A 26 11.56 -4.17 4.95
CA LYS A 26 11.18 -3.84 3.58
C LYS A 26 9.74 -3.34 3.48
N ILE A 27 8.81 -3.96 4.20
CA ILE A 27 7.41 -3.51 4.27
C ILE A 27 7.36 -2.10 4.87
N SER A 28 8.06 -1.87 5.98
CA SER A 28 8.07 -0.56 6.65
C SER A 28 8.60 0.54 5.73
N SER A 29 9.75 0.30 5.08
CA SER A 29 10.35 1.27 4.13
C SER A 29 9.44 1.58 2.94
N LEU A 30 8.69 0.60 2.44
CA LEU A 30 7.72 0.84 1.37
C LEU A 30 6.55 1.71 1.86
N ILE A 31 6.04 1.45 3.07
CA ILE A 31 4.96 2.26 3.64
C ILE A 31 5.40 3.70 3.88
N ASP A 32 6.62 3.91 4.37
CA ASP A 32 7.20 5.25 4.53
C ASP A 32 7.26 5.99 3.19
N LEU A 33 7.74 5.32 2.15
CA LEU A 33 7.82 5.89 0.80
C LEU A 33 6.44 6.26 0.23
N ILE A 34 5.43 5.42 0.45
CA ILE A 34 4.05 5.72 0.04
C ILE A 34 3.52 6.93 0.81
N ALA A 35 3.71 6.96 2.13
CA ALA A 35 3.23 8.04 3.00
C ALA A 35 3.85 9.39 2.62
N GLU A 36 5.18 9.43 2.42
CA GLU A 36 5.92 10.61 1.98
C GLU A 36 5.45 11.09 0.60
N SER A 37 5.21 10.15 -0.32
CA SER A 37 4.73 10.49 -1.66
C SER A 37 3.35 11.15 -1.60
N TYR A 38 2.42 10.64 -0.79
CA TYR A 38 1.13 11.33 -0.59
C TYR A 38 1.31 12.71 0.05
N ALA A 39 2.19 12.83 1.05
CA ALA A 39 2.40 14.11 1.74
C ALA A 39 2.92 15.21 0.78
N ILE A 40 3.80 14.84 -0.16
CA ILE A 40 4.32 15.73 -1.20
C ILE A 40 3.20 16.14 -2.16
N GLU A 41 2.45 15.17 -2.69
CA GLU A 41 1.40 15.43 -3.69
C GLU A 41 0.22 16.24 -3.14
N LEU A 42 -0.07 16.10 -1.85
CA LEU A 42 -1.16 16.81 -1.19
C LEU A 42 -0.79 18.20 -0.68
N ASP A 43 0.49 18.60 -0.79
CA ASP A 43 1.02 19.89 -0.31
C ASP A 43 0.53 20.23 1.13
N LEU A 44 0.57 19.24 2.02
CA LEU A 44 0.01 19.38 3.37
C LEU A 44 0.93 20.24 4.24
N SER A 45 0.44 21.42 4.63
CA SER A 45 1.14 22.34 5.55
C SER A 45 1.54 21.74 6.91
N ASP A 46 0.77 20.77 7.43
CA ASP A 46 1.17 19.88 8.54
C ASP A 46 0.84 18.43 8.16
N SER A 47 1.82 17.73 7.60
CA SER A 47 1.68 16.35 7.14
C SER A 47 1.77 15.32 8.27
N ARG A 48 2.17 15.70 9.50
CA ARG A 48 2.43 14.74 10.59
C ARG A 48 1.23 13.85 10.94
N PRO A 49 0.01 14.38 11.15
CA PRO A 49 -1.15 13.52 11.46
C PRO A 49 -1.50 12.58 10.31
N PHE A 50 -1.25 13.00 9.07
CA PHE A 50 -1.46 12.19 7.90
C PHE A 50 -0.42 11.06 7.79
N LEU A 51 0.86 11.36 8.01
CA LEU A 51 1.93 10.36 8.05
C LEU A 51 1.72 9.36 9.19
N GLU A 52 1.31 9.82 10.39
CA GLU A 52 0.97 8.95 11.53
C GLU A 52 -0.16 7.98 11.19
N SER A 53 -1.08 8.33 10.29
CA SER A 53 -2.14 7.40 9.88
C SER A 53 -1.61 6.16 9.14
N PHE A 54 -0.42 6.25 8.51
CA PHE A 54 0.21 5.10 7.87
C PHE A 54 0.79 4.10 8.86
N GLU A 55 0.96 4.46 10.14
CA GLU A 55 1.33 3.51 11.20
C GLU A 55 0.26 2.44 11.40
N VAL A 56 -1.01 2.80 11.21
CA VAL A 56 -2.14 1.87 11.27
C VAL A 56 -2.06 0.86 10.13
N LEU A 57 -1.78 1.33 8.90
CA LEU A 57 -1.55 0.46 7.76
C LEU A 57 -0.32 -0.43 7.97
N ARG A 58 0.80 0.14 8.47
CA ARG A 58 2.03 -0.62 8.75
C ARG A 58 1.77 -1.75 9.73
N SER A 59 1.06 -1.46 10.82
CA SER A 59 0.71 -2.45 11.84
C SER A 59 -0.11 -3.60 11.26
N ALA A 60 -1.10 -3.28 10.43
CA ALA A 60 -1.92 -4.28 9.75
C ALA A 60 -1.09 -5.16 8.80
N LEU A 61 -0.21 -4.57 7.99
CA LEU A 61 0.60 -5.32 7.01
C LEU A 61 1.74 -6.13 7.64
N LEU A 62 2.16 -5.79 8.87
CA LEU A 62 3.21 -6.51 9.59
C LEU A 62 2.67 -7.64 10.49
N SER A 63 1.34 -7.78 10.60
CA SER A 63 0.72 -8.86 11.36
C SER A 63 1.05 -10.23 10.76
N ARG A 64 1.29 -11.23 11.62
CA ARG A 64 1.72 -12.58 11.22
C ARG A 64 0.94 -13.67 12.00
N PRO A 65 0.07 -14.45 11.34
CA PRO A 65 -0.44 -14.22 9.99
C PRO A 65 -1.29 -12.95 9.94
N MET A 66 -1.48 -12.40 8.74
CA MET A 66 -2.39 -11.27 8.55
C MET A 66 -3.83 -11.68 8.84
N SER A 67 -4.43 -11.07 9.88
CA SER A 67 -5.79 -11.41 10.30
C SER A 67 -6.85 -10.78 9.39
N ASP A 68 -8.09 -11.28 9.48
CA ASP A 68 -9.23 -10.69 8.76
C ASP A 68 -9.52 -9.25 9.24
N GLU A 69 -9.20 -8.92 10.49
CA GLU A 69 -9.32 -7.56 11.02
C GLU A 69 -8.26 -6.63 10.41
N ASP A 70 -7.01 -7.09 10.31
CA ASP A 70 -5.91 -6.35 9.69
C ASP A 70 -6.16 -6.10 8.19
N GLU A 71 -6.69 -7.11 7.49
CA GLU A 71 -7.17 -6.95 6.11
C GLU A 71 -8.26 -5.89 6.00
N ARG A 72 -9.23 -5.90 6.91
CA ARG A 72 -10.30 -4.91 6.92
C ARG A 72 -9.76 -3.50 7.16
N VAL A 73 -8.75 -3.36 8.02
CA VAL A 73 -8.06 -2.09 8.25
C VAL A 73 -7.40 -1.60 6.96
N ALA A 74 -6.64 -2.45 6.27
CA ALA A 74 -5.99 -2.08 5.00
C ALA A 74 -7.01 -1.70 3.91
N LYS A 75 -8.14 -2.40 3.83
CA LYS A 75 -9.26 -2.09 2.91
C LYS A 75 -9.87 -0.72 3.18
N ILE A 76 -10.17 -0.41 4.45
CA ILE A 76 -10.72 0.89 4.85
C ILE A 76 -9.71 2.00 4.57
N PHE A 77 -8.43 1.75 4.86
CA PHE A 77 -7.35 2.71 4.61
C PHE A 77 -7.20 3.03 3.12
N ALA A 78 -7.13 2.01 2.27
CA ALA A 78 -7.10 2.17 0.81
C ALA A 78 -8.34 2.91 0.28
N TYR A 79 -9.53 2.61 0.82
CA TYR A 79 -10.75 3.35 0.46
C TYR A 79 -10.63 4.84 0.80
N ASN A 80 -10.18 5.18 2.01
CA ASN A 80 -10.01 6.58 2.42
C ASN A 80 -8.98 7.31 1.54
N LEU A 81 -7.87 6.67 1.19
CA LEU A 81 -6.90 7.22 0.27
C LEU A 81 -7.50 7.48 -1.12
N SER A 82 -8.35 6.58 -1.62
CA SER A 82 -9.02 6.78 -2.92
C SER A 82 -9.91 8.02 -2.94
N MET A 83 -10.57 8.31 -1.82
CA MET A 83 -11.41 9.49 -1.66
C MET A 83 -10.57 10.77 -1.63
N ILE A 84 -9.40 10.73 -1.00
CA ILE A 84 -8.44 11.83 -1.00
C ILE A 84 -7.92 12.06 -2.42
N GLU A 85 -7.44 11.02 -3.11
CA GLU A 85 -6.95 11.13 -4.50
C GLU A 85 -7.98 11.77 -5.43
N ASN A 86 -9.24 11.34 -5.33
CA ASN A 86 -10.33 11.89 -6.12
C ASN A 86 -10.60 13.37 -5.80
N ARG A 87 -10.57 13.73 -4.51
CA ARG A 87 -10.86 15.09 -4.05
C ARG A 87 -9.78 16.08 -4.49
N TYR A 88 -8.52 15.66 -4.49
CA TYR A 88 -7.38 16.52 -4.81
C TYR A 88 -6.89 16.39 -6.25
N GLY A 89 -7.50 15.49 -7.04
CA GLY A 89 -7.16 15.32 -8.46
C GLY A 89 -5.75 14.79 -8.69
N LEU A 90 -5.26 13.92 -7.81
CA LEU A 90 -3.91 13.37 -7.89
C LEU A 90 -3.73 12.53 -9.17
N ASP A 91 -2.54 12.58 -9.76
CA ASP A 91 -2.17 11.75 -10.91
C ASP A 91 -1.97 10.29 -10.48
N LYS A 92 -3.07 9.53 -10.54
CA LYS A 92 -3.12 8.15 -10.04
C LYS A 92 -2.23 7.20 -10.83
N GLU A 93 -2.03 7.46 -12.13
CA GLU A 93 -1.27 6.57 -13.01
C GLU A 93 0.23 6.73 -12.76
N ALA A 94 0.72 7.98 -12.71
CA ALA A 94 2.12 8.25 -12.39
C ALA A 94 2.52 7.70 -11.01
N LEU A 95 1.63 7.86 -10.03
CA LEU A 95 1.85 7.37 -8.67
C LEU A 95 1.78 5.83 -8.59
N GLU A 96 0.88 5.20 -9.34
CA GLU A 96 0.81 3.73 -9.45
C GLU A 96 2.10 3.15 -10.03
N GLU A 97 2.57 3.69 -11.16
CA GLU A 97 3.83 3.28 -11.78
C GLU A 97 5.01 3.44 -10.82
N LYS A 98 5.10 4.59 -10.14
CA LYS A 98 6.13 4.83 -9.11
C LYS A 98 6.13 3.75 -8.05
N PHE A 99 4.98 3.39 -7.47
CA PHE A 99 4.96 2.40 -6.38
C PHE A 99 5.24 0.99 -6.85
N ILE A 100 4.77 0.59 -8.03
CA ILE A 100 5.11 -0.74 -8.57
C ILE A 100 6.63 -0.85 -8.78
N ASN A 101 7.26 0.19 -9.34
CA ASN A 101 8.72 0.22 -9.52
C ASN A 101 9.48 0.15 -8.18
N GLU A 102 8.99 0.83 -7.13
CA GLU A 102 9.62 0.76 -5.81
C GLU A 102 9.39 -0.58 -5.11
N ILE A 103 8.22 -1.21 -5.30
CA ILE A 103 7.96 -2.59 -4.84
C ILE A 103 8.94 -3.55 -5.49
N GLU A 104 9.13 -3.47 -6.81
CA GLU A 104 10.09 -4.31 -7.53
C GLU A 104 11.51 -4.14 -7.00
N LYS A 105 11.97 -2.90 -6.79
CA LYS A 105 13.29 -2.60 -6.26
C LYS A 105 13.50 -3.15 -4.84
N LEU A 106 12.52 -2.97 -3.96
CA LEU A 106 12.64 -3.32 -2.54
C LEU A 106 12.39 -4.81 -2.30
N MET A 107 11.39 -5.38 -2.97
CA MET A 107 10.83 -6.70 -2.67
C MET A 107 11.13 -7.75 -3.74
N GLY A 108 11.56 -7.34 -4.93
CA GLY A 108 11.89 -8.22 -6.05
C GLY A 108 10.76 -8.37 -7.07
N ASP A 109 11.13 -8.80 -8.28
CA ASP A 109 10.24 -8.93 -9.44
C ASP A 109 9.08 -9.91 -9.19
N GLU A 110 9.33 -11.06 -8.57
CA GLU A 110 8.27 -12.04 -8.28
C GLU A 110 7.15 -11.44 -7.42
N PHE A 111 7.50 -10.70 -6.37
CA PHE A 111 6.51 -10.07 -5.50
C PHE A 111 5.81 -8.90 -6.21
N ALA A 112 6.55 -8.08 -6.96
CA ALA A 112 5.95 -7.01 -7.76
C ALA A 112 4.95 -7.54 -8.78
N ASN A 113 5.25 -8.67 -9.41
CA ASN A 113 4.34 -9.36 -10.33
C ASN A 113 3.06 -9.83 -9.62
N LEU A 114 3.17 -10.37 -8.40
CA LEU A 114 2.00 -10.74 -7.59
C LEU A 114 1.13 -9.51 -7.28
N VAL A 115 1.73 -8.40 -6.85
CA VAL A 115 1.01 -7.14 -6.62
C VAL A 115 0.32 -6.66 -7.90
N ASN A 116 1.01 -6.71 -9.05
CA ASN A 116 0.44 -6.32 -10.35
C ASN A 116 -0.76 -7.19 -10.77
N ILE A 117 -0.76 -8.49 -10.45
CA ILE A 117 -1.91 -9.36 -10.71
C ILE A 117 -3.12 -8.88 -9.90
N PHE A 118 -2.95 -8.65 -8.59
CA PHE A 118 -4.04 -8.14 -7.73
C PHE A 118 -4.52 -6.77 -8.18
N LEU A 119 -3.59 -5.87 -8.54
CA LEU A 119 -3.92 -4.54 -9.03
C LEU A 119 -4.81 -4.59 -10.29
N LYS A 120 -4.50 -5.46 -11.24
CA LYS A 120 -5.33 -5.67 -12.44
C LYS A 120 -6.72 -6.19 -12.10
N ILE A 121 -6.84 -7.10 -11.13
CA ILE A 121 -8.13 -7.62 -10.68
C ILE A 121 -8.96 -6.49 -10.05
N ILE A 122 -8.36 -5.74 -9.13
CA ILE A 122 -9.01 -4.62 -8.41
C ILE A 122 -9.51 -3.55 -9.38
N LYS A 123 -8.74 -3.21 -10.42
CA LYS A 123 -9.12 -2.18 -11.41
C LYS A 123 -10.19 -2.64 -12.41
N ASN A 124 -10.41 -3.95 -12.55
CA ASN A 124 -11.40 -4.54 -13.45
C ASN A 124 -12.71 -4.95 -12.75
N LEU A 125 -12.85 -4.65 -11.47
CA LEU A 125 -14.06 -4.81 -10.66
C LEU A 125 -14.85 -3.49 -10.60
#